data_AF-A0AAV5US52-F1
#
_entry.id   AF-A0AAV5US52-F1
#
_cell.length_a   1.000
_cell.length_b   1.000
_cell.length_c   1.000
_cell.angle_alpha   90.00
_cell.angle_beta   90.00
_cell.angle_gamma   90.00
#
_symmetry.space_group_name_H-M   'P 1'
#
loop_
_entity.id
_entity.type
_entity.pdbx_description
1 polymer ?
#
loop_
_entity_poly.entity_id
_entity_poly.type
_entity_poly.pdbx_seq_one_letter_code
_entity_poly.pdbx_strand_id
1 'polypeptide(L)'
;QEFSFFLISFCIFLAQFLNLLIVVCSRITFGDQILPTFRIFAGVMIYTSDLFSIGPAYYTLLLPGPIRRYLIERVKMSLKHYKGCLMEVSNIIQLCYGVPGVFAYFLVIYAMFGVRKVLNRSFIVIFVITAAINIATWINSWLSLRMKREPLFFFIFDILVAQFYYDQNICVLMLTIDRFAVIHAVKWNT
;
A
#
# COMPACT_ATOMS: atom_id res chain seq x y z
N GLN A 1 10.24 -5.46 21.25
CA GLN A 1 10.18 -4.64 20.02
C GLN A 1 9.62 -5.44 18.83
N GLU A 2 9.97 -6.73 18.70
CA GLU A 2 9.49 -7.60 17.61
C GLU A 2 7.97 -7.83 17.58
N PHE A 3 7.32 -7.89 18.76
CA PHE A 3 5.87 -8.05 18.87
C PHE A 3 5.09 -6.89 18.23
N SER A 4 5.57 -5.65 18.36
CA SER A 4 4.94 -4.48 17.76
C SER A 4 5.00 -4.53 16.23
N PHE A 5 6.11 -5.00 15.65
CA PHE A 5 6.25 -5.18 14.20
C PHE A 5 5.38 -6.32 13.66
N PHE A 6 5.26 -7.43 14.41
CA PHE A 6 4.33 -8.51 14.07
C PHE A 6 2.89 -8.01 14.05
N LEU A 7 2.46 -7.32 15.10
CA LEU A 7 1.08 -6.83 15.23
C LEU A 7 0.75 -5.80 14.13
N ILE A 8 1.69 -4.93 13.78
CA ILE A 8 1.53 -3.98 12.68
C ILE A 8 1.43 -4.71 11.34
N SER A 9 2.34 -5.67 11.07
CA SER A 9 2.32 -6.44 9.83
C SER A 9 1.05 -7.27 9.68
N PHE A 10 0.57 -7.84 10.78
CA PHE A 10 -0.68 -8.59 10.84
C PHE A 10 -1.92 -7.70 10.65
N CYS A 11 -1.93 -6.50 11.22
CA CYS A 11 -3.00 -5.53 10.97
C CYS A 11 -3.04 -5.09 9.50
N ILE A 12 -1.87 -4.88 8.89
CA ILE A 12 -1.76 -4.55 7.46
C ILE A 12 -2.24 -5.73 6.61
N PHE A 13 -1.82 -6.95 6.94
CA PHE A 13 -2.30 -8.18 6.30
C PHE A 13 -3.82 -8.28 6.35
N LEU A 14 -4.40 -8.11 7.53
CA LEU A 14 -5.83 -8.24 7.75
C LEU A 14 -6.60 -7.17 6.98
N ALA A 15 -6.12 -5.93 6.97
CA ALA A 15 -6.73 -4.84 6.20
C ALA A 15 -6.67 -5.11 4.68
N GLN A 16 -5.53 -5.57 4.17
CA GLN A 16 -5.33 -5.91 2.76
C GLN A 16 -6.18 -7.12 2.34
N PHE A 17 -6.25 -8.15 3.20
CA PHE A 17 -7.10 -9.32 2.99
C PHE A 17 -8.59 -8.98 2.98
N LEU A 18 -9.05 -8.14 3.91
CA LEU A 18 -10.45 -7.70 3.95
C LEU A 18 -10.80 -6.83 2.74
N ASN A 19 -9.89 -5.96 2.28
CA ASN A 19 -10.09 -5.19 1.04
C ASN A 19 -10.23 -6.13 -0.18
N LEU A 20 -9.37 -7.13 -0.30
CA LEU A 20 -9.46 -8.13 -1.37
C LEU A 20 -10.77 -8.91 -1.30
N LEU A 21 -11.19 -9.33 -0.10
CA LEU A 21 -12.45 -10.03 0.13
C LEU A 21 -13.66 -9.19 -0.32
N ILE A 22 -13.68 -7.91 0.03
CA ILE A 22 -14.75 -6.98 -0.38
C ILE A 22 -14.77 -6.83 -1.91
N VAL A 23 -13.62 -6.68 -2.56
CA VAL A 23 -13.53 -6.59 -4.03
C VAL A 23 -14.04 -7.87 -4.69
N VAL A 24 -13.60 -9.04 -4.23
CA VAL A 24 -14.02 -10.34 -4.79
C VAL A 24 -15.52 -10.57 -4.57
N CYS A 25 -16.01 -10.38 -3.34
CA CYS A 25 -17.44 -10.50 -3.04
C CYS A 25 -18.28 -9.50 -3.85
N SER A 26 -17.81 -8.27 -4.05
CA SER A 26 -18.54 -7.29 -4.86
C SER A 26 -18.69 -7.71 -6.32
N ARG A 27 -17.66 -8.33 -6.90
CA ARG A 27 -17.67 -8.86 -8.27
C ARG A 27 -18.58 -10.07 -8.42
N ILE A 28 -18.57 -10.98 -7.44
CA ILE A 28 -19.39 -12.21 -7.47
C ILE A 28 -20.87 -11.87 -7.28
N THR A 29 -21.21 -10.98 -6.35
CA THR A 29 -22.61 -10.73 -5.96
C THR A 29 -23.35 -9.81 -6.92
N PHE A 30 -22.67 -8.86 -7.57
CA PHE A 30 -23.34 -7.83 -8.38
C PHE A 30 -23.15 -7.94 -9.90
N GLY A 31 -22.25 -8.81 -10.39
CA GLY A 31 -21.97 -8.90 -11.82
C GLY A 31 -21.63 -7.54 -12.46
N ASP A 32 -22.01 -7.32 -13.71
CA ASP A 32 -21.77 -6.05 -14.44
C ASP A 32 -22.69 -4.89 -14.02
N GLN A 33 -23.73 -5.14 -13.22
CA GLN A 33 -24.63 -4.10 -12.72
C GLN A 33 -24.06 -3.48 -11.44
N ILE A 34 -22.92 -2.81 -11.57
CA ILE A 34 -22.29 -2.11 -10.46
C ILE A 34 -23.11 -0.86 -10.11
N LEU A 35 -23.78 -0.89 -8.96
CA LEU A 35 -24.42 0.28 -8.35
C LEU A 35 -23.39 1.42 -8.21
N PRO A 36 -23.75 2.68 -8.53
CA PRO A 36 -22.84 3.82 -8.51
C PRO A 36 -22.17 4.03 -7.14
N THR A 37 -22.85 3.66 -6.05
CA THR A 37 -22.32 3.68 -4.68
C THR A 37 -21.11 2.75 -4.51
N PHE A 38 -21.14 1.55 -5.12
CA PHE A 38 -20.04 0.59 -5.06
C PHE A 38 -18.80 1.06 -5.81
N ARG A 39 -18.99 1.85 -6.89
CA ARG A 39 -17.90 2.47 -7.64
C ARG A 39 -17.12 3.48 -6.80
N ILE A 40 -17.81 4.23 -5.94
CA ILE A 40 -17.19 5.15 -4.98
C ILE A 40 -16.41 4.37 -3.93
N PHE A 41 -16.99 3.30 -3.37
CA PHE A 41 -16.29 2.43 -2.40
C PHE A 41 -15.07 1.74 -3.00
N ALA A 42 -15.15 1.24 -4.23
CA ALA A 42 -14.01 0.66 -4.95
C ALA A 42 -12.91 1.70 -5.20
N GLY A 43 -13.29 2.93 -5.59
CA GLY A 43 -12.35 4.04 -5.71
C GLY A 43 -11.65 4.37 -4.39
N VAL A 44 -12.42 4.51 -3.30
CA VAL A 44 -11.89 4.76 -1.95
C VAL A 44 -10.99 3.60 -1.51
N MET A 45 -11.35 2.35 -1.80
CA MET A 45 -10.54 1.16 -1.49
C MET A 45 -9.20 1.14 -2.20
N ILE A 46 -9.14 1.50 -3.48
CA ILE A 46 -7.87 1.58 -4.22
C ILE A 46 -6.96 2.62 -3.55
N TYR A 47 -7.51 3.79 -3.21
CA TYR A 47 -6.75 4.83 -2.52
C TYR A 47 -6.34 4.42 -1.09
N THR A 48 -7.22 3.78 -0.31
CA THR A 48 -6.86 3.32 1.04
C THR A 48 -5.89 2.15 0.99
N SER A 49 -5.96 1.25 0.01
CA SER A 49 -5.00 0.17 -0.17
C SER A 49 -3.60 0.69 -0.49
N ASP A 50 -3.49 1.67 -1.39
CA ASP A 50 -2.24 2.39 -1.67
C ASP A 50 -1.74 3.15 -0.43
N LEU A 51 -2.65 3.77 0.32
CA LEU A 51 -2.32 4.49 1.56
C LEU A 51 -1.80 3.51 2.65
N PHE A 52 -2.37 2.31 2.74
CA PHE A 52 -1.96 1.26 3.68
C PHE A 52 -0.67 0.55 3.25
N SER A 53 -0.38 0.46 1.94
CA SER A 53 0.91 -0.05 1.44
C SER A 53 2.07 0.91 1.74
N ILE A 54 1.77 2.22 1.76
CA ILE A 54 2.64 3.30 2.28
C ILE A 54 2.60 3.39 3.82
N GLY A 55 1.61 2.77 4.45
CA GLY A 55 1.36 2.76 5.89
C GLY A 55 2.62 2.59 6.74
N PRO A 56 3.49 1.60 6.49
CA PRO A 56 4.75 1.44 7.23
C PRO A 56 5.68 2.67 7.22
N ALA A 57 5.73 3.41 6.09
CA ALA A 57 6.51 4.64 5.93
C ALA A 57 5.80 5.89 6.47
N TYR A 58 4.46 5.88 6.51
CA TYR A 58 3.67 6.93 7.15
C TYR A 58 3.55 6.75 8.67
N TYR A 59 3.61 5.52 9.17
CA TYR A 59 3.57 5.20 10.61
C TYR A 59 4.81 5.73 11.35
N THR A 60 5.96 5.80 10.68
CA THR A 60 7.15 6.50 11.19
C THR A 60 6.99 8.02 11.20
N LEU A 61 6.13 8.57 10.32
CA LEU A 61 5.80 10.00 10.21
C LEU A 61 4.65 10.44 11.14
N LEU A 62 3.75 9.51 11.50
CA LEU A 62 2.54 9.73 12.32
C LEU A 62 2.79 9.63 13.83
N LEU A 63 3.98 9.19 14.26
CA LEU A 63 4.39 9.31 15.66
C LEU A 63 4.31 10.78 16.10
N PRO A 64 3.83 11.06 17.32
CA PRO A 64 3.46 12.41 17.75
C PRO A 64 4.68 13.33 17.79
N GLY A 65 4.86 14.12 16.73
CA GLY A 65 5.95 15.08 16.60
C GLY A 65 5.51 16.43 16.04
N PRO A 66 6.39 17.45 16.09
CA PRO A 66 6.12 18.82 15.64
C PRO A 66 5.63 18.90 14.18
N ILE A 67 6.08 17.96 13.34
CA ILE A 67 5.81 17.87 11.90
C ILE A 67 4.32 17.62 11.61
N ARG A 68 3.65 16.81 12.45
CA ARG A 68 2.21 16.52 12.32
C ARG A 68 1.36 17.77 12.54
N ARG A 69 1.74 18.64 13.48
CA ARG A 69 0.98 19.85 13.81
C ARG A 69 1.01 20.86 12.66
N TYR A 70 2.15 20.97 11.98
CA TYR A 70 2.32 21.84 10.82
C TYR A 70 1.49 21.41 9.58
N LEU A 71 1.43 20.10 9.31
CA LEU A 71 0.69 19.55 8.16
C LEU A 71 -0.83 19.68 8.30
N ILE A 72 -1.37 19.51 9.51
CA ILE A 72 -2.82 19.55 9.77
C ILE A 72 -3.38 20.97 9.54
N GLU A 73 -2.64 22.02 9.86
CA GLU A 73 -3.08 23.41 9.63
C GLU A 73 -3.13 23.77 8.14
N ARG A 74 -2.15 23.29 7.35
CA ARG A 74 -2.09 23.53 5.90
C ARG A 74 -3.20 22.84 5.11
N VAL A 75 -3.60 21.64 5.52
CA VAL A 75 -4.64 20.84 4.82
C VAL A 75 -6.04 21.41 5.06
N LYS A 76 -6.33 21.92 6.26
CA LYS A 76 -7.64 22.51 6.60
C LYS A 76 -7.99 23.74 5.76
N MET A 77 -6.99 24.52 5.33
CA MET A 77 -7.21 25.69 4.47
C MET A 77 -7.47 25.35 3.00
N SER A 78 -6.97 24.21 2.52
CA SER A 78 -7.09 23.83 1.10
C SER A 78 -8.41 23.14 0.74
N LEU A 79 -9.13 22.60 1.73
CA LEU A 79 -10.31 21.75 1.49
C LEU A 79 -11.59 22.52 1.06
N LYS A 80 -11.62 23.86 1.14
CA LYS A 80 -12.86 24.65 0.97
C LYS A 80 -13.16 25.07 -0.48
N HIS A 81 -12.28 24.79 -1.46
CA HIS A 81 -12.35 25.46 -2.77
C HIS A 81 -12.63 24.58 -4.01
N TYR A 82 -12.81 23.26 -3.91
CA TYR A 82 -12.67 22.40 -5.10
C TYR A 82 -13.85 21.41 -5.29
N LYS A 83 -14.71 21.69 -6.26
CA LYS A 83 -15.74 20.73 -6.73
C LYS A 83 -15.78 20.51 -8.25
N GLY A 84 -14.90 21.14 -9.04
CA GLY A 84 -14.85 20.99 -10.51
C GLY A 84 -13.62 20.27 -11.08
N CYS A 85 -12.64 19.92 -10.25
CA CYS A 85 -11.34 19.45 -10.69
C CYS A 85 -10.98 18.13 -9.98
N LEU A 86 -11.66 17.05 -10.38
CA LEU A 86 -11.42 15.72 -9.80
C LEU A 86 -10.25 15.01 -10.50
N MET A 87 -10.03 15.27 -11.80
CA MET A 87 -9.00 14.58 -12.59
C MET A 87 -7.58 15.10 -12.33
N GLU A 88 -7.36 16.39 -12.08
CA GLU A 88 -6.01 16.87 -11.71
C GLU A 88 -5.68 16.56 -10.25
N VAL A 89 -6.67 16.58 -9.36
CA VAL A 89 -6.47 16.28 -7.94
C VAL A 89 -5.99 14.85 -7.74
N SER A 90 -6.58 13.86 -8.43
CA SER A 90 -6.09 12.48 -8.36
C SER A 90 -4.63 12.35 -8.79
N ASN A 91 -4.23 13.05 -9.86
CA ASN A 91 -2.84 13.04 -10.34
C ASN A 91 -1.88 13.72 -9.35
N ILE A 92 -2.28 14.86 -8.79
CA ILE A 92 -1.48 15.59 -7.80
C ILE A 92 -1.35 14.75 -6.53
N ILE A 93 -2.44 14.16 -6.04
CA ILE A 93 -2.42 13.28 -4.87
C ILE A 93 -1.47 12.10 -5.12
N GLN A 94 -1.62 11.39 -6.24
CA GLN A 94 -0.74 10.25 -6.61
C GLN A 94 0.73 10.62 -6.71
N LEU A 95 1.04 11.81 -7.24
CA LEU A 95 2.43 12.27 -7.33
C LEU A 95 2.98 12.61 -5.94
N CYS A 96 2.19 13.31 -5.13
CA CYS A 96 2.56 13.78 -3.80
C CYS A 96 2.79 12.64 -2.81
N TYR A 97 2.05 11.52 -2.88
CA TYR A 97 2.32 10.37 -2.03
C TYR A 97 3.27 9.36 -2.68
N GLY A 98 3.18 9.21 -4.01
CA GLY A 98 3.91 8.18 -4.75
C GLY A 98 5.40 8.43 -4.81
N VAL A 99 5.81 9.62 -5.23
CA VAL A 99 7.22 9.95 -5.39
C VAL A 99 7.97 9.86 -4.05
N PRO A 100 7.50 10.49 -2.95
CA PRO A 100 8.13 10.30 -1.64
C PRO A 100 8.13 8.85 -1.16
N GLY A 101 7.07 8.08 -1.46
CA GLY A 101 6.99 6.66 -1.12
C GLY A 101 8.05 5.81 -1.81
N VAL A 102 8.27 6.02 -3.11
CA VAL A 102 9.34 5.36 -3.88
C VAL A 102 10.72 5.68 -3.30
N PHE A 103 10.99 6.95 -2.99
CA PHE A 103 12.24 7.35 -2.33
C PHE A 103 12.41 6.69 -0.96
N ALA A 104 11.33 6.59 -0.17
CA ALA A 104 11.36 5.89 1.11
C ALA A 104 11.73 4.41 0.95
N TYR A 105 11.20 3.70 -0.06
CA TYR A 105 11.60 2.31 -0.32
C TYR A 105 13.09 2.16 -0.61
N PHE A 106 13.67 3.01 -1.46
CA PHE A 106 15.11 2.99 -1.72
C PHE A 106 15.94 3.26 -0.46
N LEU A 107 15.51 4.22 0.36
CA LEU A 107 16.17 4.53 1.62
C LEU A 107 16.12 3.35 2.60
N VAL A 108 14.97 2.69 2.74
CA VAL A 108 14.81 1.53 3.62
C VAL A 108 15.63 0.34 3.10
N ILE A 109 15.63 0.07 1.80
CA ILE A 109 16.47 -0.97 1.20
C ILE A 109 17.95 -0.70 1.49
N TYR A 110 18.41 0.54 1.30
CA TYR A 110 19.77 0.96 1.62
C TYR A 110 20.11 0.72 3.11
N ALA A 111 19.23 1.13 4.02
CA ALA A 111 19.40 0.90 5.46
C ALA A 111 19.46 -0.60 5.79
N MET A 112 18.58 -1.42 5.18
CA MET A 112 18.56 -2.88 5.38
C MET A 112 19.85 -3.55 4.90
N PHE A 113 20.46 -3.07 3.81
CA PHE A 113 21.78 -3.53 3.39
C PHE A 113 22.86 -3.22 4.43
N GLY A 114 22.77 -2.09 5.13
CA GLY A 114 23.68 -1.73 6.21
C GLY A 114 23.58 -2.66 7.42
N VAL A 115 22.37 -3.08 7.80
CA VAL A 115 22.12 -3.98 8.94
C VAL A 115 21.99 -5.46 8.56
N ARG A 116 22.35 -5.84 7.32
CA ARG A 116 22.17 -7.20 6.79
C ARG A 116 22.89 -8.31 7.55
N LYS A 117 23.88 -7.98 8.38
CA LYS A 117 24.60 -8.96 9.23
C LYS A 117 23.77 -9.38 10.45
N VAL A 118 22.81 -8.56 10.85
CA VAL A 118 21.94 -8.79 12.01
C VAL A 118 20.57 -9.31 11.57
N LEU A 119 20.09 -8.85 10.41
CA LEU A 119 18.80 -9.28 9.85
C LEU A 119 18.89 -10.64 9.16
N ASN A 120 17.81 -11.42 9.25
CA ASN A 120 17.66 -12.67 8.50
C ASN A 120 17.64 -12.38 6.99
N ARG A 121 18.39 -13.17 6.20
CA ARG A 121 18.46 -13.05 4.74
C ARG A 121 17.07 -13.21 4.10
N SER A 122 16.25 -14.14 4.60
CA SER A 122 14.88 -14.36 4.08
C SER A 122 14.02 -13.11 4.19
N PHE A 123 14.09 -12.42 5.35
CA PHE A 123 13.37 -11.17 5.57
C PHE A 123 13.78 -10.06 4.59
N ILE A 124 15.09 -9.91 4.34
CA ILE A 124 15.59 -8.91 3.39
C ILE A 124 15.08 -9.19 1.98
N VAL A 125 15.12 -10.45 1.54
CA VAL A 125 14.63 -10.86 0.22
C VAL A 125 13.14 -10.57 0.08
N ILE A 126 12.33 -11.00 1.06
CA ILE A 126 10.88 -10.77 1.02
C ILE A 126 10.60 -9.26 1.00
N PHE A 127 11.28 -8.46 1.82
CA PHE A 127 11.09 -7.02 1.84
C PHE A 127 11.44 -6.34 0.50
N VAL A 128 12.55 -6.72 -0.14
CA VAL A 128 12.94 -6.17 -1.44
C VAL A 128 11.91 -6.51 -2.52
N ILE A 129 11.38 -7.74 -2.51
CA ILE A 129 10.31 -8.16 -3.41
C ILE A 129 9.04 -7.32 -3.15
N THR A 130 8.65 -7.15 -1.88
CA THR A 130 7.51 -6.29 -1.50
C THR A 130 7.67 -4.87 -2.02
N ALA A 131 8.86 -4.27 -1.84
CA ALA A 131 9.15 -2.92 -2.30
C ALA A 131 9.07 -2.82 -3.83
N ALA A 132 9.63 -3.80 -4.56
CA ALA A 132 9.57 -3.84 -6.01
C ALA A 132 8.11 -3.94 -6.52
N ILE A 133 7.30 -4.81 -5.92
CA ILE A 133 5.88 -4.95 -6.26
C ILE A 133 5.15 -3.64 -5.95
N ASN A 134 5.37 -3.01 -4.79
CA ASN A 134 4.71 -1.74 -4.46
C ASN A 134 5.04 -0.61 -5.42
N ILE A 135 6.30 -0.51 -5.86
CA ILE A 135 6.71 0.45 -6.88
C ILE A 135 6.04 0.12 -8.22
N ALA A 136 5.98 -1.15 -8.62
CA ALA A 136 5.31 -1.59 -9.83
C ALA A 136 3.81 -1.29 -9.80
N THR A 137 3.12 -1.58 -8.69
CA THR A 137 1.70 -1.25 -8.48
C THR A 137 1.46 0.25 -8.64
N TRP A 138 2.31 1.08 -8.04
CA TRP A 138 2.18 2.52 -8.15
C TRP A 138 2.37 3.01 -9.59
N ILE A 139 3.42 2.55 -10.29
CA ILE A 139 3.65 2.88 -11.71
C ILE A 139 2.45 2.44 -12.55
N ASN A 140 1.94 1.22 -12.31
CA ASN A 140 0.80 0.66 -13.02
C ASN A 140 -0.47 1.49 -12.82
N SER A 141 -0.79 1.87 -11.58
CA SER A 141 -1.90 2.76 -11.25
C SER A 141 -1.75 4.15 -11.87
N TRP A 142 -0.53 4.69 -11.88
CA TRP A 142 -0.20 5.99 -12.46
C TRP A 142 -0.33 6.02 -13.99
N LEU A 143 0.07 4.93 -14.66
CA LEU A 143 -0.10 4.74 -16.09
C LEU A 143 -1.57 4.49 -16.46
N SER A 144 -2.28 3.66 -15.69
CA SER A 144 -3.70 3.38 -15.86
C SER A 144 -4.53 4.66 -15.89
N LEU A 145 -4.26 5.61 -14.98
CA LEU A 145 -4.95 6.91 -14.95
C LEU A 145 -4.77 7.73 -16.24
N ARG A 146 -3.60 7.66 -16.88
CA ARG A 146 -3.29 8.42 -18.11
C ARG A 146 -3.81 7.76 -19.37
N MET A 147 -3.85 6.43 -19.37
CA MET A 147 -4.29 5.64 -20.53
C MET A 147 -5.76 5.23 -20.47
N LYS A 148 -6.57 5.84 -19.59
CA LYS A 148 -8.03 5.59 -19.51
C LYS A 148 -8.79 5.80 -20.82
N ARG A 149 -8.24 6.60 -21.75
CA ARG A 149 -8.87 6.86 -23.05
C ARG A 149 -8.67 5.74 -24.06
N GLU A 150 -7.69 4.86 -23.82
CA GLU A 150 -7.37 3.74 -24.70
C GLU A 150 -7.92 2.43 -24.11
N PRO A 151 -8.93 1.79 -24.72
CA PRO A 151 -9.64 0.66 -24.12
C PRO A 151 -8.76 -0.58 -23.91
N LEU A 152 -7.85 -0.86 -24.85
CA LEU A 152 -6.93 -2.00 -24.76
C LEU A 152 -5.93 -1.84 -23.61
N PHE A 153 -5.32 -0.66 -23.49
CA PHE A 153 -4.38 -0.38 -22.41
C PHE A 153 -5.09 -0.37 -21.06
N PHE A 154 -6.24 0.28 -20.96
CA PHE A 154 -7.02 0.31 -19.73
C PHE A 154 -7.34 -1.11 -19.22
N PHE A 155 -7.74 -2.03 -20.09
CA PHE A 155 -8.00 -3.42 -19.72
C PHE A 155 -6.75 -4.14 -19.19
N ILE A 156 -5.61 -4.01 -19.87
CA ILE A 156 -4.34 -4.62 -19.44
C ILE A 156 -3.92 -4.08 -18.06
N PHE A 157 -3.98 -2.76 -17.88
CA PHE A 157 -3.59 -2.12 -16.63
C PHE A 157 -4.52 -2.51 -15.47
N ASP A 158 -5.83 -2.64 -15.70
CA ASP A 158 -6.81 -3.03 -14.68
C ASP A 158 -6.56 -4.47 -14.18
N ILE A 159 -6.24 -5.40 -15.09
CA ILE A 159 -5.84 -6.77 -14.72
C ILE A 159 -4.53 -6.76 -13.92
N LEU A 160 -3.54 -6.00 -14.38
CA LEU A 160 -2.25 -5.89 -13.69
C LEU A 160 -2.39 -5.29 -12.29
N VAL A 161 -3.28 -4.32 -12.10
CA VAL A 161 -3.57 -3.76 -10.76
C VAL A 161 -4.03 -4.87 -9.82
N ALA A 162 -5.00 -5.69 -10.25
CA ALA A 162 -5.52 -6.78 -9.43
C ALA A 162 -4.43 -7.82 -9.10
N GLN A 163 -3.59 -8.17 -10.08
CA GLN A 163 -2.48 -9.10 -9.88
C GLN A 163 -1.44 -8.54 -8.88
N PHE A 164 -1.05 -7.28 -9.02
CA PHE A 164 -0.08 -6.70 -8.09
C PHE A 164 -0.63 -6.59 -6.66
N TYR A 165 -1.91 -6.26 -6.47
CA TYR A 165 -2.53 -6.32 -5.15
C TYR A 165 -2.52 -7.74 -4.55
N TYR A 166 -2.70 -8.76 -5.39
CA TYR A 166 -2.57 -10.15 -4.95
C TYR A 166 -1.13 -10.48 -4.53
N ASP A 167 -0.14 -10.07 -5.32
CA ASP A 167 1.27 -10.29 -5.02
C ASP A 167 1.73 -9.55 -3.74
N GLN A 168 1.20 -8.33 -3.50
CA GLN A 168 1.39 -7.59 -2.25
C GLN A 168 0.88 -8.38 -1.05
N ASN A 169 -0.33 -8.94 -1.16
CA ASN A 169 -0.93 -9.76 -0.10
C ASN A 169 -0.08 -11.00 0.23
N ILE A 170 0.42 -11.68 -0.80
CA ILE A 170 1.32 -12.83 -0.62
C ILE A 170 2.58 -12.40 0.11
N CYS A 171 3.19 -11.28 -0.28
CA CYS A 171 4.43 -10.81 0.35
C CYS A 171 4.22 -10.47 1.84
N VAL A 172 3.09 -9.83 2.17
CA VAL A 172 2.75 -9.53 3.56
C VAL A 172 2.48 -10.81 4.37
N LEU A 173 1.83 -11.80 3.78
CA LEU A 173 1.65 -13.12 4.39
C LEU A 173 3.01 -13.79 4.65
N MET A 174 3.91 -13.80 3.66
CA MET A 174 5.25 -14.38 3.80
C MET A 174 6.07 -13.68 4.88
N LEU A 175 6.00 -12.33 4.98
CA LEU A 175 6.62 -11.58 6.07
C LEU A 175 6.05 -12.00 7.43
N THR A 176 4.73 -12.19 7.52
CA THR A 176 4.06 -12.56 8.77
C THR A 176 4.50 -13.96 9.23
N ILE A 177 4.55 -14.92 8.30
CA ILE A 177 5.00 -16.30 8.57
C ILE A 177 6.48 -16.32 8.97
N ASP A 178 7.35 -15.59 8.26
CA ASP A 178 8.78 -15.49 8.57
C ASP A 178 8.99 -14.94 9.99
N ARG A 179 8.27 -13.88 10.37
CA ARG A 179 8.35 -13.33 11.72
C ARG A 179 7.79 -14.26 12.79
N PHE A 180 6.67 -14.94 12.52
CA PHE A 180 6.09 -15.93 13.43
C PHE A 180 7.06 -17.09 13.71
N ALA A 181 7.70 -17.62 12.68
CA ALA A 181 8.69 -18.69 12.80
C ALA A 181 9.89 -18.29 13.66
N VAL A 182 10.41 -17.06 13.47
CA VAL A 182 11.53 -16.53 14.28
C VAL A 182 11.13 -16.43 15.76
N ILE A 183 9.95 -15.87 16.07
CA ILE A 183 9.48 -15.72 17.46
C ILE A 183 9.30 -17.09 18.13
N HIS A 184 8.71 -18.05 17.42
CA HIS A 184 8.48 -19.39 17.97
C HIS A 184 9.79 -20.16 18.19
N ALA A 185 10.78 -19.99 17.32
CA ALA A 185 12.10 -20.58 17.48
C ALA A 185 12.85 -20.05 18.72
N VAL A 186 12.72 -18.75 19.02
CA VAL A 186 13.32 -18.16 20.23
C VAL A 186 12.69 -18.74 21.50
N LYS A 187 11.36 -18.88 21.54
CA LYS A 187 10.62 -19.37 22.72
C LYS A 187 10.94 -20.83 23.08
N TRP A 188 11.36 -21.65 22.11
CA TRP A 188 11.67 -23.07 22.34
C TRP A 188 13.10 -23.31 22.83
N ASN A 189 13.99 -22.31 22.68
CA ASN A 189 15.40 -22.39 23.07
C ASN A 189 15.70 -21.75 24.44
N THR A 190 14.68 -21.22 25.12
CA THR A 190 14.72 -20.66 26.49
C THR A 190 13.89 -21.51 27.42
#